data_AF-A0A7V2HEH8-F1
#
_entry.id   AF-A0A7V2HEH8-F1
#
_cell.length_a   1.000
_cell.length_b   1.000
_cell.length_c   1.000
_cell.angle_alpha   90.00
_cell.angle_beta   90.00
_cell.angle_gamma   90.00
#
_symmetry.space_group_name_H-M   'P 1'
#
loop_
_entity.id
_entity.type
_entity.pdbx_description
1 polymer ?
#
loop_
_entity_poly.entity_id
_entity_poly.type
_entity_poly.pdbx_seq_one_letter_code
_entity_poly.pdbx_strand_id
1 'polypeptide(L)'
;MSANHVCASEVLSTKDLEMRTDQDVTEIVARFLAVGEGVVAHWVEYAKGLLLFVMAPGDERSGEFYVYDRKRGSFWLLNLADGVFGGYSVSEMRRKIREFRLLDFAENPARLAAAARS
;
A
#
# COMPACT_ATOMS: atom_id res chain seq x y z
N MET A 1 5.06 -2.15 25.91
CA MET A 1 5.04 -2.64 24.52
C MET A 1 4.30 -1.60 23.72
N SER A 2 5.01 -0.72 23.02
CA SER A 2 4.35 0.21 22.10
C SER A 2 3.66 -0.61 21.02
N ALA A 3 2.35 -0.41 20.83
CA ALA A 3 1.64 -1.08 19.76
C ALA A 3 2.29 -0.63 18.43
N ASN A 4 2.71 -1.58 17.60
CA ASN A 4 3.18 -1.29 16.24
C ASN A 4 2.00 -0.70 15.47
N HIS A 5 1.94 0.62 15.45
CA HIS A 5 0.81 1.38 14.95
C HIS A 5 1.03 1.71 13.48
N VAL A 6 -0.05 1.68 12.71
CA VAL A 6 -0.06 2.03 11.29
C VAL A 6 -1.12 3.10 11.11
N CYS A 7 -0.73 4.24 10.54
CA CYS A 7 -1.67 5.25 10.06
C CYS A 7 -1.89 5.02 8.56
N ALA A 8 -3.14 5.04 8.12
CA ALA A 8 -3.49 4.84 6.71
C ALA A 8 -4.05 6.13 6.12
N SER A 9 -3.55 6.53 4.96
CA SER A 9 -4.03 7.72 4.24
C SER A 9 -4.47 7.32 2.84
N GLU A 10 -5.71 7.61 2.48
CA GLU A 10 -6.18 7.43 1.10
C GLU A 10 -5.46 8.44 0.21
N VAL A 11 -4.86 7.96 -0.88
CA VAL A 11 -4.03 8.80 -1.77
C VAL A 11 -4.58 8.90 -3.18
N LEU A 12 -5.30 7.88 -3.65
CA LEU A 12 -5.83 7.85 -5.01
C LEU A 12 -6.96 6.83 -5.13
N SER A 13 -7.97 7.09 -5.96
CA SER A 13 -9.01 6.12 -6.28
C SER A 13 -9.01 5.75 -7.77
N THR A 14 -9.64 4.63 -8.12
CA THR A 14 -9.88 4.25 -9.53
C THR A 14 -10.69 5.31 -10.25
N LYS A 15 -11.56 6.04 -9.54
CA LYS A 15 -12.30 7.16 -10.14
C LYS A 15 -11.36 8.29 -10.57
N ASP A 16 -10.38 8.63 -9.74
CA ASP A 16 -9.37 9.65 -10.07
C ASP A 16 -8.46 9.18 -11.22
N LEU A 17 -8.31 7.86 -11.37
CA LEU A 17 -7.60 7.23 -12.49
C LEU A 17 -8.43 7.05 -13.76
N GLU A 18 -9.71 7.46 -13.75
CA GLU A 18 -10.68 7.24 -14.83
C GLU A 18 -10.89 5.74 -15.17
N MET A 19 -10.81 4.90 -14.14
CA MET A 19 -10.94 3.45 -14.22
C MET A 19 -12.16 2.94 -13.46
N ARG A 20 -12.64 1.76 -13.84
CA ARG A 20 -13.64 1.02 -13.07
C ARG A 20 -12.97 0.02 -12.14
N THR A 21 -13.62 -0.25 -11.01
CA THR A 21 -13.13 -1.20 -10.00
C THR A 21 -13.19 -2.66 -10.45
N ASP A 22 -13.93 -2.97 -11.52
CA ASP A 22 -14.05 -4.30 -12.12
C ASP A 22 -13.06 -4.57 -13.26
N GLN A 23 -12.20 -3.60 -13.59
CA GLN A 23 -11.10 -3.81 -14.54
C GLN A 23 -10.04 -4.74 -13.97
N ASP A 24 -9.16 -5.23 -14.86
CA ASP A 24 -8.05 -6.07 -14.48
C ASP A 24 -7.17 -5.36 -13.44
N VAL A 25 -6.82 -6.08 -12.38
CA VAL A 25 -6.08 -5.51 -11.26
C VAL A 25 -4.67 -5.07 -11.67
N THR A 26 -4.06 -5.75 -12.65
CA THR A 26 -2.75 -5.37 -13.19
C THR A 26 -2.85 -4.04 -13.92
N GLU A 27 -3.92 -3.80 -14.69
CA GLU A 27 -4.16 -2.50 -15.34
C GLU A 27 -4.35 -1.39 -14.30
N ILE A 28 -5.14 -1.65 -13.25
CA ILE A 28 -5.39 -0.67 -12.19
C ILE A 28 -4.09 -0.30 -11.47
N VAL A 29 -3.29 -1.30 -11.11
CA VAL A 29 -1.99 -1.07 -10.45
C VAL A 29 -1.01 -0.39 -11.42
N ALA A 30 -0.95 -0.79 -12.69
CA ALA A 30 -0.08 -0.15 -13.67
C ALA A 30 -0.42 1.34 -13.83
N ARG A 31 -1.72 1.69 -13.85
CA ARG A 31 -2.15 3.09 -13.93
C ARG A 31 -1.79 3.89 -12.68
N PHE A 32 -1.97 3.30 -11.49
CA PHE A 32 -1.53 3.89 -10.23
C PHE A 32 -0.03 4.18 -10.21
N LEU A 33 0.79 3.21 -10.62
CA LEU A 33 2.25 3.36 -10.69
C LEU A 33 2.68 4.41 -11.70
N ALA A 34 1.99 4.52 -12.84
CA ALA A 34 2.28 5.54 -13.83
C ALA A 34 2.03 6.97 -13.31
N VAL A 35 1.05 7.17 -12.43
CA VAL A 35 0.78 8.48 -11.79
C VAL A 35 1.87 8.84 -10.77
N GLY A 36 2.34 7.86 -10.00
CA GLY A 36 3.39 8.05 -8.98
C GLY A 36 4.82 7.86 -9.48
N GLU A 37 5.02 7.62 -10.79
CA GLU A 37 6.31 7.25 -11.41
C GLU A 37 7.05 6.10 -10.68
N GLY A 38 6.29 5.18 -10.06
CA GLY A 38 6.84 4.12 -9.21
C GLY A 38 6.96 2.76 -9.91
N VAL A 39 7.70 1.85 -9.28
CA VAL A 39 7.79 0.43 -9.67
C VAL A 39 7.42 -0.47 -8.49
N VAL A 40 6.74 -1.58 -8.77
CA VAL A 40 6.40 -2.57 -7.73
C VAL A 40 7.59 -3.48 -7.52
N ALA A 41 8.16 -3.44 -6.32
CA ALA A 41 9.19 -4.37 -5.87
C ALA A 41 8.59 -5.61 -5.18
N HIS A 42 7.37 -5.51 -4.64
CA HIS A 42 6.66 -6.65 -4.07
C HIS A 42 5.14 -6.50 -4.14
N TRP A 43 4.48 -7.61 -4.44
CA TRP A 43 3.03 -7.69 -4.60
C TRP A 43 2.52 -8.90 -3.82
N VAL A 44 1.49 -8.69 -3.00
CA VAL A 44 0.72 -9.76 -2.38
C VAL A 44 -0.76 -9.52 -2.61
N GLU A 45 -1.44 -10.54 -3.13
CA GLU A 45 -2.84 -10.45 -3.52
C GLU A 45 -3.75 -11.22 -2.56
N TYR A 46 -4.82 -10.57 -2.12
CA TYR A 46 -5.96 -11.19 -1.46
C TYR A 46 -7.24 -10.90 -2.24
N ALA A 47 -8.28 -11.67 -1.93
CA ALA A 47 -9.59 -11.53 -2.57
C ALA A 47 -10.20 -10.13 -2.39
N LYS A 48 -9.92 -9.44 -1.28
CA LYS A 48 -10.50 -8.12 -0.96
C LYS A 48 -9.55 -6.95 -1.21
N GLY A 49 -8.25 -7.19 -1.25
CA GLY A 49 -7.27 -6.14 -1.38
C GLY A 49 -5.88 -6.65 -1.74
N LEU A 50 -4.96 -5.71 -1.92
CA LEU A 50 -3.58 -6.00 -2.30
C LEU A 50 -2.66 -5.26 -1.35
N LEU A 51 -1.52 -5.87 -1.02
CA LEU A 51 -0.39 -5.15 -0.45
C LEU A 51 0.65 -4.95 -1.56
N LEU A 52 1.06 -3.70 -1.75
CA LEU A 52 2.12 -3.32 -2.68
C LEU A 52 3.27 -2.70 -1.89
N PHE A 53 4.49 -3.06 -2.29
CA PHE A 53 5.70 -2.33 -1.94
C PHE A 53 6.20 -1.64 -3.21
N VAL A 54 6.13 -0.32 -3.21
CA VAL A 54 6.42 0.53 -4.37
C VAL A 54 7.69 1.32 -4.11
N MET A 55 8.53 1.49 -5.13
CA MET A 55 9.81 2.19 -5.05
C MET A 55 9.96 3.14 -6.24
N ALA A 56 10.76 4.19 -6.08
CA ALA A 56 11.22 5.01 -7.18
C ALA A 56 12.23 4.21 -8.05
N PRO A 57 12.16 4.30 -9.39
CA PRO A 57 13.10 3.63 -10.27
C PRO A 57 14.56 3.99 -9.95
N GLY A 58 15.39 2.97 -9.70
CA GLY A 58 16.82 3.15 -9.43
C GLY A 58 17.17 3.56 -7.99
N ASP A 59 16.19 3.73 -7.10
CA ASP A 59 16.42 4.03 -5.68
C ASP A 59 15.92 2.89 -4.78
N GLU A 60 16.84 2.03 -4.34
CA GLU A 60 16.56 0.89 -3.47
C GLU A 60 16.21 1.26 -2.02
N ARG A 61 16.19 2.57 -1.67
CA ARG A 61 15.86 3.08 -0.33
C ARG A 61 14.73 4.11 -0.38
N SER A 62 13.85 4.01 -1.38
CA SER A 62 12.68 4.86 -1.56
C SER A 62 11.36 4.16 -1.24
N GLY A 63 11.42 2.94 -0.69
CA GLY A 63 10.26 2.06 -0.65
C GLY A 63 9.15 2.50 0.29
N GLU A 64 7.91 2.34 -0.18
CA GLU A 64 6.67 2.65 0.53
C GLU A 64 5.65 1.53 0.40
N PHE A 65 4.76 1.43 1.40
CA PHE A 65 3.72 0.40 1.45
C PHE A 65 2.36 0.98 1.09
N TYR A 66 1.68 0.33 0.15
CA TYR A 66 0.34 0.70 -0.27
C TYR A 66 -0.62 -0.47 -0.12
N VAL A 67 -1.88 -0.17 0.17
CA VAL A 67 -2.98 -1.13 0.07
C VAL A 67 -4.00 -0.66 -0.96
N TYR A 68 -4.35 -1.54 -1.90
CA TYR A 68 -5.51 -1.32 -2.77
C TYR A 68 -6.72 -2.04 -2.18
N ASP A 69 -7.78 -1.29 -1.82
CA ASP A 69 -9.09 -1.84 -1.43
C ASP A 69 -9.94 -2.05 -2.69
N ARG A 70 -10.14 -3.31 -3.10
CA ARG A 70 -10.90 -3.64 -4.31
C ARG A 70 -12.37 -3.24 -4.22
N LYS A 71 -12.94 -3.28 -3.01
CA LYS A 71 -14.36 -2.96 -2.81
C LYS A 71 -14.60 -1.46 -2.99
N ARG A 72 -13.68 -0.64 -2.49
CA ARG A 72 -13.79 0.83 -2.58
C ARG A 72 -13.17 1.40 -3.85
N GLY A 73 -12.22 0.68 -4.45
CA GLY A 73 -11.42 1.19 -5.54
C GLY A 73 -10.40 2.23 -5.10
N SER A 74 -9.86 2.13 -3.88
CA SER A 74 -8.97 3.15 -3.31
C SER A 74 -7.60 2.59 -2.95
N PHE A 75 -6.56 3.36 -3.25
CA PHE A 75 -5.18 3.16 -2.80
C PHE A 75 -4.92 3.93 -1.52
N TRP A 76 -4.30 3.25 -0.56
CA TRP A 76 -3.98 3.76 0.76
C TRP A 76 -2.49 3.65 1.02
N LEU A 77 -1.83 4.75 1.35
CA LEU A 77 -0.47 4.76 1.87
C LEU A 77 -0.49 4.31 3.34
N LEU A 78 0.42 3.39 3.70
CA LEU A 78 0.61 2.94 5.06
C LEU A 78 1.85 3.60 5.69
N ASN A 79 1.62 4.49 6.64
CA ASN A 79 2.66 5.12 7.44
C ASN A 79 2.92 4.29 8.70
N LEU A 80 4.16 3.81 8.87
CA LEU A 80 4.54 2.98 10.00
C LEU A 80 5.04 3.89 11.14
N ALA A 81 4.55 3.66 12.35
CA ALA A 81 4.97 4.45 13.52
C ALA A 81 6.35 4.01 14.05
N ASP A 82 7.38 4.07 13.20
CA ASP A 82 8.77 3.72 13.53
C ASP A 82 9.74 4.91 13.48
N GLY A 83 9.22 6.13 13.29
CA GLY A 83 10.01 7.35 13.16
C GLY A 83 10.67 7.52 11.79
N VAL A 84 10.34 6.67 10.82
CA VAL A 84 10.83 6.71 9.44
C VAL A 84 9.65 6.96 8.51
N PHE A 85 9.65 8.10 7.82
CA PHE A 85 8.63 8.45 6.84
C PHE A 85 9.00 7.87 5.47
N GLY A 86 8.69 6.59 5.27
CA GLY A 86 9.01 5.91 4.02
C GLY A 86 10.52 5.69 3.81
N GLY A 87 10.92 5.34 2.60
CA GLY A 87 12.33 5.10 2.29
C GLY A 87 12.85 3.75 2.80
N TYR A 88 11.97 2.76 2.92
CA TYR A 88 12.38 1.42 3.30
C TYR A 88 13.13 0.73 2.16
N SER A 89 14.11 -0.10 2.51
CA SER A 89 14.77 -0.96 1.53
C SER A 89 14.04 -2.28 1.29
N VAL A 90 14.32 -2.93 0.16
CA VAL A 90 13.84 -4.30 -0.13
C VAL A 90 14.26 -5.27 0.99
N SER A 91 15.42 -5.05 1.60
CA SER A 91 15.94 -5.90 2.69
C SER A 91 15.11 -5.78 3.98
N GLU A 92 14.52 -4.61 4.23
CA GLU A 92 13.69 -4.35 5.42
C GLU A 92 12.24 -4.71 5.20
N MET A 93 11.79 -4.72 3.94
CA MET A 93 10.40 -4.91 3.56
C MET A 93 9.74 -6.09 4.27
N ARG A 94 10.33 -7.30 4.17
CA ARG A 94 9.74 -8.50 4.80
C ARG A 94 9.66 -8.42 6.32
N ARG A 95 10.61 -7.72 6.96
CA ARG A 95 10.60 -7.50 8.40
C ARG A 95 9.45 -6.55 8.76
N LYS A 96 9.31 -5.43 8.05
CA LYS A 96 8.24 -4.44 8.27
C LYS A 96 6.85 -5.01 8.05
N ILE A 97 6.67 -5.81 6.99
CA ILE A 97 5.40 -6.53 6.73
C ILE A 97 4.97 -7.36 7.93
N ARG A 98 5.90 -8.10 8.55
CA ARG A 98 5.60 -8.93 9.74
C ARG A 98 5.42 -8.09 11.00
N GLU A 99 6.32 -7.15 11.24
CA GLU A 99 6.36 -6.32 12.43
C GLU A 99 5.08 -5.48 12.59
N PHE A 100 4.60 -4.88 11.50
CA PHE A 100 3.38 -4.06 11.49
C PHE A 100 2.14 -4.81 11.01
N ARG A 101 2.25 -6.13 10.77
CA ARG A 101 1.16 -7.00 10.30
C ARG A 101 0.45 -6.44 9.06
N LEU A 102 1.21 -5.96 8.09
CA LEU A 102 0.66 -5.22 6.94
C LEU A 102 -0.29 -6.05 6.08
N LEU A 103 -0.12 -7.38 6.08
CA LEU A 103 -1.01 -8.30 5.36
C LEU A 103 -2.45 -8.28 5.90
N ASP A 104 -2.65 -7.98 7.19
CA ASP A 104 -3.98 -7.90 7.80
C ASP A 104 -4.85 -6.81 7.11
N PHE A 105 -4.24 -5.75 6.58
CA PHE A 105 -4.93 -4.68 5.86
C PHE A 105 -5.32 -5.10 4.44
N ALA A 106 -4.48 -5.85 3.74
CA ALA A 106 -4.81 -6.36 2.41
C ALA A 106 -5.85 -7.50 2.48
N GLU A 107 -5.78 -8.35 3.50
CA GLU A 107 -6.77 -9.40 3.76
C GLU A 107 -8.14 -8.81 4.15
N ASN A 108 -8.15 -7.75 4.98
CA ASN A 108 -9.36 -7.06 5.39
C ASN A 108 -9.23 -5.52 5.34
N PRO A 109 -9.43 -4.90 4.17
CA PRO A 109 -9.30 -3.45 3.97
C PRO A 109 -10.22 -2.59 4.85
N ALA A 110 -11.28 -3.16 5.44
CA ALA A 110 -12.13 -2.43 6.39
C ALA A 110 -11.34 -1.90 7.61
N ARG A 111 -10.17 -2.49 7.92
CA ARG A 111 -9.27 -2.03 8.98
C ARG A 111 -8.59 -0.70 8.66
N LEU A 112 -8.46 -0.32 7.38
CA LEU A 112 -7.85 0.95 6.96
C LEU A 112 -8.62 2.15 7.51
N ALA A 113 -9.95 2.07 7.56
CA ALA A 113 -10.77 3.15 8.09
C ALA A 113 -10.52 3.42 9.59
N ALA A 114 -10.12 2.40 10.36
CA ALA A 114 -9.73 2.58 11.76
C ALA A 114 -8.33 3.21 11.86
N ALA A 115 -7.40 2.78 11.00
CA ALA A 115 -6.04 3.33 10.89
C ALA A 115 -5.99 4.76 10.31
N ALA A 116 -7.06 5.21 9.66
CA ALA A 116 -7.15 6.58 9.12
C ALA A 116 -7.54 7.63 10.17
N ARG A 117 -8.04 7.21 11.34
CA ARG A 117 -8.55 8.10 12.40
C ARG A 117 -7.58 8.27 13.57
N SER A 118 -6.36 7.78 13.44
CA SER A 118 -5.37 7.65 14.51
C SER A 118 -4.21 8.62 14.37
#